data_AF-A0AAE4ERT7-F1
#
_entry.id   AF-A0AAE4ERT7-F1
#
_cell.length_a   1.000
_cell.length_b   1.000
_cell.length_c   1.000
_cell.angle_alpha   90.00
_cell.angle_beta   90.00
_cell.angle_gamma   90.00
#
_symmetry.space_group_name_H-M   'P 1'
#
loop_
_entity.id
_entity.type
_entity.pdbx_description
1 polymer ?
#
loop_
_entity_poly.entity_id
_entity_poly.type
_entity_poly.pdbx_seq_one_letter_code
_entity_poly.pdbx_strand_id
1 'polypeptide(L)'
;MTQAPGPGPVPRAGEPVDVADASVGELMSNVMKDLSTLVRQEVELAKAEVKAEAGKAAKGAGMLGGAGFAGYLVVLFLSIALWQGLANVMDSGWAALIVAVVWAIAGAVLYATGRREVRRVNPKPERTVETLQQVPDALKGERP
;
A
#
# COMPACT_ATOMS: atom_id res chain seq x y z
N MET A 1 65.20 -15.61 -45.70
CA MET A 1 65.05 -14.40 -44.88
C MET A 1 63.58 -14.25 -44.54
N THR A 2 63.16 -14.74 -43.37
CA THR A 2 61.84 -14.47 -42.78
C THR A 2 61.96 -14.71 -41.28
N GLN A 3 62.03 -13.59 -40.55
CA GLN A 3 62.29 -13.50 -39.13
C GLN A 3 61.04 -13.98 -38.36
N ALA A 4 61.22 -14.90 -37.41
CA ALA A 4 60.14 -15.33 -36.51
C ALA A 4 59.79 -14.19 -35.53
N PRO A 5 58.51 -14.02 -35.13
CA PRO A 5 58.13 -13.06 -34.10
C PRO A 5 58.78 -13.49 -32.78
N GLY A 6 59.56 -12.60 -32.16
CA GLY A 6 60.11 -12.83 -30.83
C GLY A 6 58.98 -13.01 -29.80
N PRO A 7 59.21 -13.80 -28.73
CA PRO A 7 58.24 -13.91 -27.64
C PRO A 7 57.96 -12.51 -27.07
N GLY A 8 56.68 -12.14 -27.04
CA GLY A 8 56.23 -10.89 -26.43
C GLY A 8 56.65 -10.83 -24.96
N PRO A 9 56.84 -9.63 -24.39
CA PRO A 9 57.29 -9.47 -23.01
C PRO A 9 56.38 -10.26 -22.07
N VAL A 10 56.95 -11.27 -21.40
CA VAL A 10 56.28 -12.00 -20.33
C VAL A 10 56.05 -10.99 -19.20
N PRO A 11 54.81 -10.75 -18.74
CA PRO A 11 54.57 -9.90 -17.57
C PRO A 11 55.43 -10.43 -16.43
N ARG A 12 56.39 -9.62 -15.96
CA ARG A 12 57.27 -10.03 -14.87
C ARG A 12 56.40 -10.26 -13.64
N ALA A 13 56.30 -11.50 -13.18
CA ALA A 13 55.81 -11.81 -11.85
C ALA A 13 56.71 -11.05 -10.86
N GLY A 14 56.20 -9.92 -10.36
CA GLY A 14 57.02 -8.97 -9.62
C GLY A 14 56.74 -7.51 -9.90
N GLU A 15 55.70 -7.14 -10.66
CA GLU A 15 55.03 -5.87 -10.32
C GLU A 15 54.25 -6.13 -9.03
N PRO A 16 54.69 -5.57 -7.88
CA PRO A 16 53.84 -5.54 -6.72
C PRO A 16 52.62 -4.73 -7.18
N VAL A 17 51.46 -5.37 -7.25
CA VAL A 17 50.25 -4.58 -7.05
C VAL A 17 50.46 -3.99 -5.67
N ASP A 18 50.69 -2.69 -5.62
CA ASP A 18 51.10 -1.97 -4.41
C ASP A 18 49.90 -1.95 -3.46
N VAL A 19 49.67 -3.06 -2.78
CA VAL A 19 48.61 -3.22 -1.76
C VAL A 19 49.05 -2.56 -0.45
N ALA A 20 50.25 -1.98 -0.39
CA ALA A 20 50.81 -1.33 0.80
C ALA A 20 50.43 0.15 0.90
N ASP A 21 49.93 0.78 -0.17
CA ASP A 21 49.66 2.23 -0.23
C ASP A 21 48.18 2.63 -0.14
N ALA A 22 47.26 1.67 0.06
CA ALA A 22 45.90 2.03 0.47
C ALA A 22 45.95 2.57 1.90
N SER A 23 46.08 3.90 2.02
CA SER A 23 46.08 4.56 3.31
C SER A 23 44.81 4.21 4.10
N VAL A 24 44.89 4.23 5.44
CA VAL A 24 43.72 4.03 6.32
C VAL A 24 42.56 4.97 5.93
N GLY A 25 42.87 6.16 5.39
CA GLY A 25 41.87 7.10 4.85
C GLY A 25 41.17 6.61 3.58
N GLU A 26 41.86 5.88 2.71
CA GLU A 26 41.29 5.32 1.48
C GLU A 26 40.40 4.11 1.75
N LEU A 27 40.80 3.25 2.69
CA LEU A 27 39.97 2.15 3.18
C LEU A 27 38.69 2.66 3.85
N MET A 28 38.79 3.68 4.70
CA MET A 28 37.62 4.32 5.32
C MET A 28 36.70 4.97 4.28
N SER A 29 37.26 5.66 3.28
CA SER A 29 36.52 6.24 2.17
C SER A 29 35.72 5.19 1.39
N ASN A 30 36.33 4.03 1.13
CA ASN A 30 35.67 2.91 0.44
C ASN A 30 34.55 2.29 1.29
N VAL A 31 34.76 2.06 2.58
CA VAL A 31 33.72 1.57 3.49
C VAL A 31 32.54 2.54 3.56
N MET A 32 32.79 3.85 3.69
CA MET A 32 31.73 4.87 3.69
C MET A 32 30.94 4.90 2.38
N LYS A 33 31.62 4.68 1.25
CA LYS A 33 30.99 4.58 -0.07
C LYS A 33 30.12 3.32 -0.20
N ASP A 34 30.57 2.20 0.36
CA ASP A 34 29.82 0.94 0.37
C ASP A 34 28.59 1.04 1.29
N LEU A 35 28.72 1.65 2.47
CA LEU A 35 27.57 1.96 3.35
C LEU A 35 26.58 2.90 2.67
N SER A 36 27.05 3.96 2.01
CA SER A 36 26.18 4.86 1.24
C SER A 36 25.45 4.11 0.12
N THR A 37 26.11 3.10 -0.47
CA THR A 37 25.52 2.27 -1.52
C THR A 37 24.44 1.35 -0.95
N LEU A 38 24.70 0.70 0.18
CA LEU A 38 23.72 -0.14 0.89
C LEU A 38 22.48 0.64 1.31
N VAL A 39 22.66 1.81 1.93
CA VAL A 39 21.52 2.66 2.35
C VAL A 39 20.67 3.04 1.14
N ARG A 40 21.31 3.40 0.01
CA ARG A 40 20.58 3.71 -1.22
C ARG A 40 19.84 2.48 -1.76
N GLN A 41 20.44 1.30 -1.70
CA GLN A 41 19.81 0.05 -2.13
C GLN A 41 18.61 -0.32 -1.25
N GLU A 42 18.71 -0.19 0.07
CA GLU A 42 17.60 -0.42 1.01
C GLU A 42 16.43 0.53 0.73
N VAL A 43 16.73 1.81 0.44
CA VAL A 43 15.71 2.78 0.05
C VAL A 43 15.06 2.39 -1.28
N GLU A 44 15.82 1.97 -2.28
CA GLU A 44 15.28 1.52 -3.57
C GLU A 44 14.45 0.22 -3.43
N LEU A 45 14.88 -0.70 -2.57
CA LEU A 45 14.15 -1.93 -2.25
C LEU A 45 12.83 -1.61 -1.54
N ALA A 46 12.86 -0.79 -0.50
CA ALA A 46 11.66 -0.36 0.22
C ALA A 46 10.69 0.37 -0.72
N LYS A 47 11.18 1.22 -1.62
CA LYS A 47 10.34 1.85 -2.67
C LYS A 47 9.71 0.79 -3.59
N ALA A 48 10.48 -0.21 -4.02
CA ALA A 48 9.97 -1.28 -4.88
C ALA A 48 8.89 -2.11 -4.18
N GLU A 49 9.09 -2.46 -2.91
CA GLU A 49 8.12 -3.19 -2.10
C GLU A 49 6.85 -2.38 -1.86
N VAL A 50 6.97 -1.11 -1.47
CA VAL A 50 5.83 -0.20 -1.32
C VAL A 50 5.06 -0.07 -2.64
N LYS A 51 5.74 0.05 -3.78
CA LYS A 51 5.10 0.11 -5.09
C LYS A 51 4.37 -1.19 -5.43
N ALA A 52 4.96 -2.35 -5.13
CA ALA A 52 4.35 -3.65 -5.36
C ALA A 52 3.09 -3.83 -4.50
N GLU A 53 3.17 -3.50 -3.20
CA GLU A 53 2.04 -3.54 -2.28
C GLU A 53 0.94 -2.54 -2.64
N ALA A 54 1.31 -1.32 -3.00
CA ALA A 54 0.37 -0.31 -3.49
C ALA A 54 -0.36 -0.79 -4.76
N GLY A 55 0.34 -1.47 -5.68
CA GLY A 55 -0.26 -2.06 -6.88
C GLY A 55 -1.28 -3.16 -6.55
N LYS A 56 -0.96 -4.05 -5.59
CA LYS A 56 -1.90 -5.08 -5.11
C LYS A 56 -3.13 -4.44 -4.46
N ALA A 57 -2.93 -3.45 -3.59
CA ALA A 57 -4.01 -2.72 -2.95
C ALA A 57 -4.89 -1.98 -3.97
N ALA A 58 -4.28 -1.31 -4.97
CA ALA A 58 -5.00 -0.63 -6.04
C ALA A 58 -5.82 -1.59 -6.89
N LYS A 59 -5.26 -2.76 -7.25
CA LYS A 59 -6.00 -3.81 -7.96
C LYS A 59 -7.18 -4.31 -7.11
N GLY A 60 -6.95 -4.57 -5.82
CA GLY A 60 -7.98 -4.98 -4.87
C GLY A 60 -9.11 -3.96 -4.77
N ALA A 61 -8.77 -2.68 -4.56
CA ALA A 61 -9.71 -1.57 -4.53
C ALA A 61 -10.48 -1.42 -5.85
N GLY A 62 -9.80 -1.57 -6.99
CA GLY A 62 -10.42 -1.55 -8.32
C GLY A 62 -11.42 -2.69 -8.52
N MET A 63 -11.07 -3.91 -8.11
CA MET A 63 -11.98 -5.07 -8.17
C MET A 63 -13.19 -4.89 -7.25
N LEU A 64 -12.99 -4.41 -6.02
CA LEU A 64 -14.09 -4.13 -5.09
C LEU A 64 -14.99 -2.99 -5.58
N GLY A 65 -14.41 -1.92 -6.13
CA GLY A 65 -15.15 -0.83 -6.75
C GLY A 65 -15.99 -1.31 -7.94
N GLY A 66 -15.38 -2.12 -8.82
CA GLY A 66 -16.08 -2.74 -9.94
C GLY A 66 -17.21 -3.67 -9.49
N ALA A 67 -16.97 -4.50 -8.47
CA ALA A 67 -18.00 -5.37 -7.89
C ALA A 67 -19.15 -4.57 -7.28
N GLY A 68 -18.86 -3.47 -6.57
CA GLY A 68 -19.87 -2.56 -6.04
C GLY A 68 -20.72 -1.94 -7.14
N PHE A 69 -20.10 -1.46 -8.22
CA PHE A 69 -20.81 -0.91 -9.38
C PHE A 69 -21.66 -1.96 -10.10
N ALA A 70 -21.12 -3.16 -10.34
CA ALA A 70 -21.86 -4.26 -10.93
C ALA A 70 -23.05 -4.67 -10.06
N GLY A 71 -22.85 -4.77 -8.74
CA GLY A 71 -23.92 -5.04 -7.78
C GLY A 71 -25.02 -3.98 -7.80
N TYR A 72 -24.65 -2.69 -7.89
CA TYR A 72 -25.61 -1.60 -8.05
C TYR A 72 -26.45 -1.76 -9.33
N LEU A 73 -25.82 -2.07 -10.47
CA LEU A 73 -26.54 -2.31 -11.72
C LEU A 73 -27.48 -3.51 -11.65
N VAL A 74 -27.06 -4.62 -11.03
CA VAL A 74 -27.92 -5.79 -10.82
C VAL A 74 -29.18 -5.39 -10.05
N VAL A 75 -29.01 -4.67 -8.95
CA VAL A 75 -30.13 -4.25 -8.10
C VAL A 75 -31.05 -3.25 -8.82
N LEU A 76 -30.50 -2.35 -9.65
CA LEU A 76 -31.28 -1.47 -10.52
C LEU A 76 -32.12 -2.26 -11.54
N PHE A 77 -31.51 -3.19 -12.28
CA PHE A 77 -32.22 -3.97 -13.28
C PHE A 77 -33.26 -4.91 -12.64
N LEU A 78 -32.97 -5.49 -11.48
CA LEU A 78 -33.96 -6.27 -10.72
C LEU A 78 -35.14 -5.41 -10.28
N SER A 79 -34.91 -4.15 -9.89
CA SER A 79 -36.00 -3.23 -9.53
C SER A 79 -36.90 -2.92 -10.73
N ILE A 80 -36.32 -2.68 -11.90
CA ILE A 80 -37.06 -2.45 -13.14
C ILE A 80 -37.82 -3.73 -13.55
N ALA A 81 -37.16 -4.89 -13.51
CA ALA A 81 -37.78 -6.17 -13.84
C ALA A 81 -38.94 -6.49 -12.89
N LEU A 82 -38.79 -6.23 -11.59
CA LEU A 82 -39.84 -6.40 -10.60
C LEU A 82 -41.04 -5.48 -10.89
N TRP A 83 -40.79 -4.19 -11.15
CA TRP A 83 -41.85 -3.26 -11.53
C TRP A 83 -42.59 -3.76 -12.77
N GLN A 84 -41.87 -4.01 -13.87
CA GLN A 84 -42.48 -4.47 -15.13
C GLN A 84 -43.20 -5.81 -14.96
N GLY A 85 -42.64 -6.73 -14.17
CA GLY A 85 -43.26 -8.01 -13.84
C GLY A 85 -44.60 -7.84 -13.12
N LEU A 86 -44.66 -6.95 -12.12
CA LEU A 86 -45.92 -6.63 -11.43
C LEU A 86 -46.90 -5.90 -12.36
N ALA A 87 -46.42 -5.00 -13.21
CA ALA A 87 -47.27 -4.24 -14.13
C ALA A 87 -48.01 -5.13 -15.16
N ASN A 88 -47.58 -6.38 -15.36
CA ASN A 88 -48.32 -7.35 -16.19
C ASN A 88 -49.59 -7.90 -15.52
N VAL A 89 -49.70 -7.79 -14.19
CA VAL A 89 -50.82 -8.35 -13.41
C VAL A 89 -51.59 -7.31 -12.60
N MET A 90 -51.09 -6.07 -12.53
CA MET A 90 -51.74 -4.94 -11.88
C MET A 90 -51.40 -3.62 -12.56
N ASP A 91 -52.10 -2.54 -12.19
CA ASP A 91 -51.78 -1.20 -12.67
C ASP A 91 -50.34 -0.78 -12.30
N SER A 92 -49.68 -0.09 -13.23
CA SER A 92 -48.27 0.28 -13.12
C SER A 92 -47.98 1.20 -11.93
N GLY A 93 -48.94 2.04 -11.53
CA GLY A 93 -48.80 2.89 -10.35
C GLY A 93 -48.71 2.08 -9.06
N TRP A 94 -49.54 1.04 -8.91
CA TRP A 94 -49.48 0.13 -7.76
C TRP A 94 -48.21 -0.72 -7.76
N ALA A 95 -47.76 -1.16 -8.94
CA ALA A 95 -46.48 -1.85 -9.08
C ALA A 95 -45.31 -0.95 -8.61
N ALA A 96 -45.30 0.31 -9.03
CA ALA A 96 -44.30 1.29 -8.61
C ALA A 96 -44.29 1.51 -7.09
N LEU A 97 -45.48 1.64 -6.49
CA LEU A 97 -45.63 1.81 -5.04
C LEU A 97 -45.07 0.62 -4.26
N ILE A 98 -45.31 -0.61 -4.72
CA ILE A 98 -44.76 -1.82 -4.08
C ILE A 98 -43.23 -1.81 -4.13
N VAL A 99 -42.64 -1.52 -5.29
CA VAL A 99 -41.18 -1.44 -5.44
C VAL A 99 -40.60 -0.33 -4.55
N ALA A 100 -41.29 0.82 -4.45
CA ALA A 100 -40.89 1.91 -3.56
C ALA A 100 -40.92 1.50 -2.08
N VAL A 101 -41.94 0.76 -1.64
CA VAL A 101 -42.04 0.25 -0.26
C VAL A 101 -40.92 -0.74 0.03
N VAL A 102 -40.59 -1.64 -0.90
CA VAL A 102 -39.44 -2.57 -0.76
C VAL A 102 -38.15 -1.80 -0.52
N TRP A 103 -37.91 -0.74 -1.30
CA TRP A 103 -36.74 0.12 -1.14
C TRP A 103 -36.75 0.94 0.14
N ALA A 104 -37.91 1.43 0.59
CA ALA A 104 -38.05 2.13 1.86
C ALA A 104 -37.67 1.22 3.04
N ILE A 105 -38.12 -0.04 3.02
CA ILE A 105 -37.76 -1.04 4.04
C ILE A 105 -36.25 -1.33 4.00
N ALA A 106 -35.71 -1.63 2.81
CA ALA A 106 -34.28 -1.89 2.65
C ALA A 106 -33.42 -0.71 3.14
N GLY A 107 -33.79 0.52 2.78
CA GLY A 107 -33.15 1.74 3.22
C GLY A 107 -33.23 1.95 4.74
N ALA A 108 -34.38 1.69 5.35
CA ALA A 108 -34.55 1.78 6.80
C ALA A 108 -33.65 0.78 7.55
N VAL A 109 -33.54 -0.46 7.07
CA VAL A 109 -32.68 -1.50 7.65
C VAL A 109 -31.20 -1.11 7.51
N LEU A 110 -30.77 -0.67 6.32
CA LEU A 110 -29.40 -0.23 6.08
C LEU A 110 -29.03 0.97 6.94
N TYR A 111 -29.92 1.96 7.04
CA TYR A 111 -29.73 3.13 7.90
C TYR A 111 -29.60 2.72 9.37
N ALA A 112 -30.51 1.89 9.88
CA ALA A 112 -30.49 1.44 11.27
C ALA A 112 -29.19 0.68 11.59
N THR A 113 -28.78 -0.24 10.71
CA THR A 113 -27.57 -1.04 10.89
C THR A 113 -26.31 -0.19 10.80
N GLY A 114 -26.20 0.66 9.77
CA GLY A 114 -25.07 1.57 9.60
C GLY A 114 -24.95 2.57 10.76
N ARG A 115 -26.09 3.12 11.23
CA ARG A 115 -26.12 4.00 12.40
C ARG A 115 -25.65 3.30 13.66
N ARG A 116 -26.01 2.03 13.85
CA ARG A 116 -25.54 1.22 15.00
C ARG A 116 -24.04 1.00 14.95
N GLU A 117 -23.51 0.69 13.78
CA GLU A 117 -22.07 0.40 13.63
C GLU A 117 -21.23 1.66 13.80
N VAL A 118 -21.63 2.79 13.21
CA VAL A 118 -20.96 4.08 13.44
C VAL A 118 -20.96 4.47 14.91
N ARG A 119 -22.05 4.20 15.65
CA ARG A 119 -22.14 4.48 17.10
C ARG A 119 -21.24 3.59 17.95
N ARG A 120 -20.79 2.44 17.43
CA ARG A 120 -19.88 1.52 18.14
C ARG A 120 -18.42 1.90 17.98
N VAL A 121 -18.08 2.67 16.94
CA VAL A 121 -16.73 3.19 16.77
C VAL A 121 -16.47 4.21 17.86
N ASN A 122 -15.63 3.87 18.83
CA ASN A 122 -15.19 4.77 19.90
C ASN A 122 -13.97 5.56 19.37
N PRO A 123 -14.09 6.86 19.08
CA PRO A 123 -13.03 7.63 18.41
C PRO A 123 -11.85 7.95 19.34
N LYS A 124 -11.93 7.65 20.64
CA LYS A 124 -10.80 7.79 21.56
C LYS A 124 -9.96 6.51 21.54
N PRO A 125 -8.68 6.56 21.13
CA PRO A 125 -7.74 5.49 21.40
C PRO A 125 -7.43 5.53 22.90
N GLU A 126 -8.22 4.81 23.70
CA GLU A 126 -8.10 4.80 25.18
C GLU A 126 -6.67 4.43 25.63
N ARG A 127 -5.96 3.61 24.84
CA ARG A 127 -4.58 3.18 25.13
C ARG A 127 -3.49 4.20 24.76
N THR A 128 -3.72 5.06 23.76
CA THR A 128 -2.71 6.04 23.33
C THR A 128 -2.71 7.28 24.22
N VAL A 129 -3.87 7.65 24.77
CA VAL A 129 -3.97 8.82 25.66
C VAL A 129 -3.32 8.57 27.02
N GLU A 130 -3.45 7.36 27.59
CA GLU A 130 -2.74 7.00 28.84
C GLU A 130 -1.22 6.97 28.68
N THR A 131 -0.73 6.46 27.54
CA THR A 131 0.72 6.37 27.29
C THR A 131 1.34 7.77 27.08
N LEU A 132 0.62 8.70 26.44
CA LEU A 132 1.10 10.07 26.24
C LEU A 132 1.02 10.94 27.49
N GLN A 133 0.13 10.64 28.45
CA GLN A 133 0.05 11.35 29.73
C GLN A 133 1.14 10.94 30.74
N GLN A 134 1.87 9.84 30.50
CA GLN A 134 3.00 9.40 31.35
C GLN A 134 4.37 9.92 30.89
N VAL A 135 4.46 10.55 29.72
CA VAL A 135 5.71 11.13 29.16
C VAL A 135 6.03 12.60 29.58
N PRO A 136 5.22 13.36 30.36
CA PRO A 136 5.64 14.71 30.79
C PRO A 136 6.83 14.73 31.77
N ASP A 137 6.98 13.71 32.61
CA ASP A 137 7.92 13.76 33.75
C ASP A 137 9.37 13.45 33.34
N ALA A 138 9.58 12.69 32.26
CA ALA A 138 10.91 12.35 31.75
C ALA A 138 11.60 13.51 31.00
N LEU A 139 10.84 14.53 30.56
CA LEU A 139 11.38 15.68 29.80
C LEU A 139 11.64 16.93 30.66
N LYS A 140 11.31 16.90 31.97
CA LYS A 140 11.36 18.09 32.84
C LYS A 140 12.47 18.13 33.89
N GLY A 141 13.37 17.15 33.97
CA GLY A 141 14.17 16.99 35.18
C GLY A 141 15.61 16.50 35.04
N GLU A 142 16.40 17.01 34.10
CA GLU A 142 17.87 17.05 34.29
C GLU A 142 18.39 18.41 33.81
N ARG A 143 18.50 19.35 34.75
CA ARG A 143 19.46 20.46 34.65
C ARG A 143 20.35 20.40 35.90
N PRO A 144 21.67 20.52 35.73
CA PRO A 144 22.69 20.27 36.75
C PRO A 144 22.65 21.25 37.92
#